data_AF-A0AB39PK69-F1
#
_entry.id   AF-A0AB39PK69-F1
#
_cell.length_a   1.000
_cell.length_b   1.000
_cell.length_c   1.000
_cell.angle_alpha   90.00
_cell.angle_beta   90.00
_cell.angle_gamma   90.00
#
_symmetry.space_group_name_H-M   'P 1'
#
loop_
_entity.id
_entity.type
_entity.pdbx_description
1 polymer ?
#
loop_
_entity_poly.entity_id
_entity_poly.type
_entity_poly.pdbx_seq_one_letter_code
_entity_poly.pdbx_strand_id
1 'polypeptide(L)'
;MVNRELTAGQQARVVGWGWFLGWLVLGGCAGVGLAAVLSVGLVLVLLAAVAAGFLLRKGPRNAIAGSLTGLSVPLLYIAYLNRSGPGNVCHTTSSGQTCTDEYTPIPFLAAGAILFFAGFLIFMMLNSRTKSTS
;
A
#
# COMPACT_ATOMS: atom_id res chain seq x y z
N MET A 1 -7.82 -29.37 -26.27
CA MET A 1 -8.59 -28.16 -25.92
C MET A 1 -8.39 -27.70 -24.47
N VAL A 2 -8.05 -28.57 -23.51
CA VAL A 2 -7.83 -28.26 -22.08
C VAL A 2 -6.79 -27.15 -21.79
N ASN A 3 -5.71 -27.03 -22.58
CA ASN A 3 -4.66 -26.03 -22.32
C ASN A 3 -5.10 -24.58 -22.53
N ARG A 4 -6.10 -24.31 -23.40
CA ARG A 4 -6.54 -22.93 -23.69
C ARG A 4 -7.30 -22.30 -22.51
N GLU A 5 -8.03 -23.10 -21.75
CA GLU A 5 -8.81 -22.61 -20.61
C GLU A 5 -7.93 -22.32 -19.40
N LEU A 6 -6.90 -23.16 -19.17
CA LEU A 6 -5.88 -22.89 -18.15
C LEU A 6 -5.13 -21.58 -18.42
N THR A 7 -4.77 -21.32 -19.69
CA THR A 7 -4.09 -20.07 -20.07
C THR A 7 -4.99 -18.84 -19.91
N ALA A 8 -6.27 -18.92 -20.31
CA ALA A 8 -7.19 -17.79 -20.20
C ALA A 8 -7.49 -17.40 -18.75
N GLY A 9 -7.73 -18.39 -17.87
CA GLY A 9 -7.94 -18.16 -16.44
C GLY A 9 -6.70 -17.62 -15.72
N GLN A 10 -5.51 -18.08 -16.11
CA GLN A 10 -4.24 -17.56 -15.59
C GLN A 10 -4.00 -16.11 -16.04
N GLN A 11 -4.29 -15.78 -17.30
CA GLN A 11 -4.12 -14.43 -17.84
C GLN A 11 -5.08 -13.43 -17.18
N ALA A 12 -6.34 -13.80 -16.96
CA ALA A 12 -7.31 -12.98 -16.21
C ALA A 12 -6.86 -12.73 -14.76
N ARG A 13 -6.30 -13.75 -14.09
CA ARG A 13 -5.73 -13.62 -12.75
C ARG A 13 -4.53 -12.67 -12.74
N VAL A 14 -3.61 -12.80 -13.70
CA VAL A 14 -2.44 -11.91 -13.81
C VAL A 14 -2.86 -10.46 -14.03
N VAL A 15 -3.86 -10.21 -14.88
CA VAL A 15 -4.41 -8.86 -15.10
C VAL A 15 -5.02 -8.32 -13.81
N GLY A 16 -5.82 -9.11 -13.08
CA GLY A 16 -6.40 -8.70 -11.79
C GLY A 16 -5.35 -8.32 -10.74
N TRP A 17 -4.27 -9.10 -10.64
CA TRP A 17 -3.13 -8.77 -9.77
C TRP A 17 -2.39 -7.52 -10.22
N GLY A 18 -2.22 -7.31 -11.53
CA GLY A 18 -1.63 -6.08 -12.07
C GLY A 18 -2.40 -4.83 -11.66
N TRP A 19 -3.73 -4.86 -11.73
CA TRP A 19 -4.57 -3.76 -11.25
C TRP A 19 -4.45 -3.55 -9.73
N PHE A 20 -4.42 -4.62 -8.94
CA PHE A 20 -4.21 -4.52 -7.48
C PHE A 20 -2.86 -3.89 -7.13
N LEU A 21 -1.77 -4.31 -7.80
CA LEU A 21 -0.44 -3.71 -7.61
C LEU A 21 -0.44 -2.24 -8.02
N GLY A 22 -1.11 -1.87 -9.11
CA GLY A 22 -1.27 -0.48 -9.51
C GLY A 22 -1.93 0.38 -8.44
N TRP A 23 -3.02 -0.13 -7.84
CA TRP A 23 -3.70 0.51 -6.72
C TRP A 23 -2.85 0.56 -5.44
N LEU A 24 -2.01 -0.45 -5.19
CA LEU A 24 -1.07 -0.48 -4.08
C LEU A 24 -0.01 0.61 -4.20
N VAL A 25 0.66 0.70 -5.35
CA VAL A 25 1.65 1.76 -5.61
C VAL A 25 1.00 3.12 -5.45
N LEU A 26 -0.20 3.29 -6.02
CA LEU A 26 -0.96 4.53 -5.90
C LEU A 26 -1.27 4.90 -4.43
N GLY A 27 -1.76 3.95 -3.63
CA GLY A 27 -2.04 4.18 -2.22
C GLY A 27 -0.78 4.57 -1.42
N GLY A 28 0.36 3.94 -1.72
CA GLY A 28 1.65 4.30 -1.12
C GLY A 28 2.09 5.72 -1.49
N CYS A 29 2.04 6.07 -2.78
CA CYS A 29 2.35 7.42 -3.25
C CYS A 29 1.42 8.48 -2.63
N ALA A 30 0.13 8.19 -2.53
CA ALA A 30 -0.84 9.09 -1.89
C ALA A 30 -0.54 9.27 -0.40
N GLY A 31 -0.26 8.19 0.33
CA GLY A 31 0.07 8.26 1.76
C GLY A 31 1.35 9.04 2.03
N VAL A 32 2.42 8.80 1.26
CA VAL A 32 3.67 9.57 1.35
C VAL A 32 3.46 11.02 0.93
N GLY A 33 2.72 11.26 -0.15
CA GLY A 33 2.42 12.61 -0.63
C GLY A 33 1.63 13.43 0.39
N LEU A 34 0.66 12.83 1.07
CA LEU A 34 -0.08 13.48 2.16
C LEU A 34 0.81 13.78 3.36
N ALA A 35 1.68 12.85 3.75
CA ALA A 35 2.64 13.09 4.84
C ALA A 35 3.64 14.20 4.53
N ALA A 36 4.03 14.33 3.25
CA ALA A 36 4.98 15.33 2.77
C ALA A 36 4.33 16.57 2.11
N VAL A 37 3.03 16.82 2.34
CA VAL A 37 2.24 17.76 1.53
C VAL A 37 2.81 19.19 1.49
N LEU A 38 3.43 19.63 2.58
CA LEU A 38 4.03 20.97 2.71
C LEU A 38 5.39 21.11 2.00
N SER A 39 5.89 20.04 1.35
CA SER A 39 7.16 20.03 0.62
C SER A 39 6.94 19.53 -0.82
N VAL A 40 7.47 18.34 -1.17
CA VAL A 40 7.31 17.70 -2.48
C VAL A 40 5.99 16.91 -2.60
N GLY A 41 5.27 16.73 -1.49
CA GLY A 41 4.11 15.86 -1.41
C GLY A 41 2.94 16.28 -2.28
N LEU A 42 2.78 17.58 -2.58
CA LEU A 42 1.72 18.05 -3.49
C LEU A 42 1.84 17.43 -4.88
N VAL A 43 3.05 17.30 -5.42
CA VAL A 43 3.30 16.67 -6.73
C VAL A 43 2.89 15.19 -6.68
N LEU A 44 3.24 14.48 -5.60
CA LEU A 44 2.87 13.08 -5.42
C LEU A 44 1.35 12.89 -5.32
N VAL A 45 0.65 13.78 -4.61
CA VAL A 45 -0.82 13.74 -4.49
C VAL A 45 -1.48 14.01 -5.83
N LEU A 46 -0.98 14.97 -6.62
CA LEU A 46 -1.52 15.26 -7.96
C LEU A 46 -1.32 14.08 -8.93
N LEU A 47 -0.11 13.51 -8.96
CA LEU A 47 0.16 12.30 -9.75
C LEU A 47 -0.72 11.14 -9.31
N ALA A 48 -0.92 10.97 -8.00
CA ALA A 48 -1.82 9.97 -7.45
C ALA A 48 -3.27 10.21 -7.92
N ALA A 49 -3.76 11.44 -7.88
CA ALA A 49 -5.11 11.76 -8.34
C ALA A 49 -5.32 11.44 -9.84
N VAL A 50 -4.33 11.77 -10.68
CA VAL A 50 -4.36 11.44 -12.12
C VAL A 50 -4.35 9.92 -12.34
N ALA A 51 -3.45 9.21 -11.68
CA ALA A 51 -3.38 7.75 -11.75
C ALA A 51 -4.67 7.08 -11.25
N ALA A 52 -5.27 7.60 -10.16
CA ALA A 52 -6.56 7.13 -9.64
C ALA A 52 -7.67 7.32 -10.68
N GLY A 53 -7.73 8.47 -11.34
CA GLY A 53 -8.69 8.73 -12.41
C GLY A 53 -8.55 7.76 -13.59
N PHE A 54 -7.33 7.37 -13.94
CA PHE A 54 -7.07 6.35 -14.97
C PHE A 54 -7.48 4.94 -14.52
N LEU A 55 -7.05 4.54 -13.31
CA LEU A 55 -7.34 3.23 -12.73
C LEU A 55 -8.84 3.01 -12.51
N LEU A 56 -9.60 4.04 -12.10
CA LEU A 56 -11.05 3.98 -11.94
C LEU A 56 -11.79 3.87 -13.29
N ARG A 57 -11.25 4.45 -14.35
CA ARG A 57 -11.88 4.43 -15.69
C ARG A 57 -11.70 3.11 -16.42
N LYS A 58 -10.57 2.44 -16.21
CA LYS A 58 -10.15 1.27 -17.02
C LYS A 58 -10.07 -0.03 -16.21
N GLY A 59 -9.97 0.06 -14.89
CA GLY A 59 -9.71 -1.07 -14.01
C GLY A 59 -10.98 -1.67 -13.40
N PRO A 60 -10.90 -2.93 -12.95
CA PRO A 60 -12.00 -3.57 -12.26
C PRO A 60 -12.15 -2.99 -10.84
N ARG A 61 -13.39 -2.70 -10.43
CA ARG A 61 -13.72 -2.01 -9.16
C ARG A 61 -13.18 -2.72 -7.91
N ASN A 62 -13.03 -4.03 -7.96
CA ASN A 62 -12.48 -4.84 -6.86
C ASN A 62 -10.99 -4.57 -6.58
N ALA A 63 -10.23 -4.07 -7.56
CA ALA A 63 -8.81 -3.79 -7.40
C ALA A 63 -8.53 -2.55 -6.56
N ILE A 64 -9.55 -1.70 -6.30
CA ILE A 64 -9.43 -0.49 -5.46
C ILE A 64 -8.92 -0.84 -4.05
N ALA A 65 -9.17 -2.06 -3.55
CA ALA A 65 -8.66 -2.53 -2.26
C ALA A 65 -7.11 -2.55 -2.17
N GLY A 66 -6.41 -2.54 -3.32
CA GLY A 66 -4.97 -2.33 -3.38
C GLY A 66 -4.55 -1.00 -2.75
N SER A 67 -5.36 0.07 -2.86
CA SER A 67 -5.05 1.38 -2.27
C SER A 67 -4.96 1.36 -0.75
N LEU A 68 -5.83 0.61 -0.07
CA LEU A 68 -5.77 0.39 1.38
C LEU A 68 -4.45 -0.31 1.75
N THR A 69 -4.09 -1.33 0.97
CA THR A 69 -2.81 -2.04 1.13
C THR A 69 -1.63 -1.09 0.89
N GLY A 70 -1.72 -0.20 -0.11
CA GLY A 70 -0.71 0.82 -0.39
C GLY A 70 -0.53 1.83 0.75
N LEU A 71 -1.63 2.33 1.31
CA LEU A 71 -1.62 3.28 2.44
C LEU A 71 -0.96 2.69 3.70
N SER A 72 -0.96 1.36 3.85
CA SER A 72 -0.27 0.72 4.97
C SER A 72 1.25 0.88 4.91
N VAL A 73 1.84 0.98 3.72
CA VAL A 73 3.29 1.02 3.51
C VAL A 73 3.96 2.16 4.27
N PRO A 74 3.56 3.44 4.12
CA PRO A 74 4.17 4.52 4.88
C PRO A 74 3.96 4.39 6.40
N LEU A 75 2.82 3.87 6.86
CA LEU A 75 2.58 3.66 8.29
C LEU A 75 3.50 2.60 8.89
N LEU A 76 3.63 1.45 8.21
CA LEU A 76 4.54 0.38 8.63
C LEU A 76 6.00 0.85 8.57
N TYR A 77 6.36 1.67 7.59
CA TYR A 77 7.68 2.28 7.49
C TYR A 77 7.98 3.21 8.67
N ILE A 78 7.04 4.10 9.04
CA ILE A 78 7.17 4.95 10.23
C ILE A 78 7.33 4.10 11.49
N ALA A 79 6.52 3.04 11.65
CA ALA A 79 6.65 2.13 12.78
C ALA A 79 8.04 1.46 12.85
N TYR A 80 8.59 1.06 11.70
CA TYR A 80 9.91 0.45 11.61
C TYR A 80 11.05 1.43 11.95
N LEU A 81 10.92 2.69 11.52
CA LEU A 81 11.87 3.74 11.85
C LEU A 81 11.89 4.06 13.33
N ASN A 82 10.72 4.06 13.99
CA ASN A 82 10.56 4.41 15.40
C ASN A 82 10.55 3.17 16.32
N ARG A 83 11.15 2.06 15.88
CA ARG A 83 11.08 0.77 16.58
C ARG A 83 11.84 0.74 17.91
N SER A 84 12.73 1.71 18.14
CA SER A 84 13.55 1.82 19.34
C SER A 84 12.99 2.83 20.33
N GLY A 85 12.03 3.67 19.90
CA GLY A 85 11.30 4.61 20.73
C GLY A 85 10.26 3.96 21.67
N PRO A 86 9.51 4.78 22.42
CA PRO A 86 9.44 6.24 22.30
C PRO A 86 10.54 6.99 23.06
N GLY A 87 10.75 8.25 22.68
CA GLY A 87 11.62 9.20 23.35
C GLY A 87 13.00 9.34 22.70
N ASN A 88 13.94 9.93 23.43
CA ASN A 88 15.26 10.23 22.91
C ASN A 88 16.14 8.96 22.84
N VAL A 89 16.33 8.43 21.63
CA VAL A 89 17.13 7.24 21.35
C VAL A 89 18.47 7.67 20.76
N CYS A 90 19.56 7.18 21.33
CA CYS A 90 20.91 7.52 20.91
C CYS A 90 21.61 6.34 20.22
N HIS A 91 22.09 6.56 19.00
CA HIS A 91 22.86 5.60 18.23
C HIS A 91 24.32 6.02 18.12
N THR A 92 25.23 5.08 18.34
CA THR A 92 26.67 5.30 18.16
C THR A 92 27.03 5.17 16.69
N THR A 93 27.75 6.16 16.17
CA THR A 93 28.24 6.25 14.80
C THR A 93 29.77 6.39 14.82
N SER A 94 30.43 6.21 13.67
CA SER A 94 31.90 6.36 13.57
C SER A 94 32.39 7.78 13.93
N SER A 95 31.52 8.78 13.81
CA SER A 95 31.79 10.19 14.11
C SER A 95 31.30 10.66 15.49
N GLY A 96 30.74 9.79 16.32
CA GLY A 96 30.20 10.14 17.64
C GLY A 96 28.81 9.54 17.90
N GLN A 97 28.04 10.15 18.80
CA GLN A 97 26.68 9.70 19.13
C GLN A 97 25.64 10.65 18.50
N THR A 98 24.65 10.09 17.80
CA THR A 98 23.49 10.83 17.31
C THR A 98 22.27 10.43 18.11
N CYS A 99 21.53 11.40 18.63
CA CYS A 99 20.29 11.14 19.35
C CYS A 99 19.11 11.70 18.56
N THR A 100 18.07 10.91 18.41
CA THR A 100 16.84 11.27 17.72
C THR A 100 15.65 10.99 18.61
N ASP A 101 14.68 11.90 18.63
CA ASP A 101 13.43 11.69 19.33
C ASP A 101 12.50 10.82 18.47
N GLU A 102 12.22 9.61 18.96
CA GLU A 102 11.38 8.63 18.28
C GLU A 102 9.95 8.62 18.83
N TYR A 103 8.97 8.50 17.94
CA TYR A 103 7.57 8.33 18.29
C TYR A 103 7.28 6.93 18.86
N THR A 104 6.14 6.76 19.52
CA THR A 104 5.65 5.40 19.86
C THR A 104 5.32 4.63 18.57
N PRO A 105 5.93 3.46 18.30
CA PRO A 105 5.74 2.75 17.02
C PRO A 105 4.40 2.00 16.92
N ILE A 106 3.82 1.61 18.07
CA ILE A 106 2.65 0.73 18.14
C ILE A 106 1.40 1.28 17.41
N PRO A 107 1.02 2.56 17.55
CA PRO A 107 -0.14 3.11 16.84
C PRO A 107 -0.01 3.00 15.31
N PHE A 108 1.19 3.29 14.78
CA PHE A 108 1.47 3.20 13.35
C PHE A 108 1.48 1.76 12.87
N LEU A 109 2.06 0.86 13.66
CA LEU A 109 2.07 -0.58 13.37
C LEU A 109 0.66 -1.15 13.31
N ALA A 110 -0.17 -0.84 14.31
CA ALA A 110 -1.55 -1.31 14.39
C ALA A 110 -2.39 -0.78 13.22
N ALA A 111 -2.32 0.52 12.93
CA ALA A 111 -3.04 1.13 11.82
C ALA A 111 -2.58 0.56 10.46
N GLY A 112 -1.27 0.42 10.26
CA GLY A 112 -0.68 -0.17 9.07
C GLY A 112 -1.12 -1.62 8.87
N ALA A 113 -1.05 -2.45 9.91
CA ALA A 113 -1.49 -3.84 9.86
C ALA A 113 -2.99 -3.95 9.51
N ILE A 114 -3.85 -3.15 10.15
CA ILE A 114 -5.29 -3.14 9.86
C ILE A 114 -5.56 -2.80 8.39
N LEU A 115 -4.92 -1.75 7.86
CA LEU A 115 -5.08 -1.35 6.46
C LEU A 115 -4.57 -2.41 5.48
N PHE A 116 -3.42 -3.02 5.78
CA PHE A 116 -2.83 -4.09 4.97
C PHE A 116 -3.77 -5.29 4.90
N PHE A 117 -4.18 -5.83 6.07
CA PHE A 117 -5.04 -7.01 6.12
C PHE A 117 -6.43 -6.71 5.55
N ALA A 118 -7.02 -5.55 5.84
CA ALA A 118 -8.31 -5.17 5.27
C ALA A 118 -8.24 -5.12 3.74
N GLY A 119 -7.27 -4.40 3.16
CA GLY A 119 -7.11 -4.30 1.70
C GLY A 119 -6.86 -5.66 1.04
N PHE A 120 -5.98 -6.47 1.63
CA PHE A 120 -5.64 -7.79 1.12
C PHE A 120 -6.83 -8.78 1.19
N LEU A 121 -7.50 -8.86 2.35
CA LEU A 121 -8.63 -9.76 2.54
C LEU A 121 -9.83 -9.35 1.67
N ILE A 122 -10.13 -8.06 1.53
CA ILE A 122 -11.19 -7.56 0.64
C ILE A 122 -10.89 -7.99 -0.81
N PHE A 123 -9.65 -7.82 -1.28
CA PHE A 123 -9.28 -8.25 -2.63
C PHE A 123 -9.48 -9.77 -2.82
N MET A 124 -9.04 -10.59 -1.85
CA MET A 124 -9.22 -12.05 -1.91
C MET A 124 -10.70 -12.45 -1.91
N MET A 125 -11.52 -11.84 -1.06
CA MET A 125 -12.96 -12.14 -0.98
C MET A 125 -13.71 -11.72 -2.26
N LEU A 126 -13.35 -10.59 -2.86
CA LEU A 126 -13.97 -10.13 -4.11
C LEU A 126 -13.53 -10.97 -5.32
N ASN A 127 -12.30 -11.47 -5.29
CA ASN A 127 -11.75 -12.32 -6.35
C ASN A 127 -12.16 -13.80 -6.22
N SER A 128 -12.59 -14.25 -5.03
CA SER A 128 -13.15 -15.59 -4.83
C SER A 128 -14.61 -15.67 -5.25
N ARG A 129 -15.41 -14.61 -5.03
CA ARG A 129 -16.83 -14.56 -5.42
C ARG A 129 -17.06 -14.61 -6.93
N THR A 130 -16.13 -14.06 -7.71
CA THR A 130 -16.20 -14.09 -9.18
C THR A 130 -16.04 -15.49 -9.76
N LYS A 131 -15.56 -16.47 -8.97
CA LYS A 131 -15.41 -17.87 -9.39
C LYS A 131 -16.63 -18.76 -9.13
N SER A 132 -17.60 -18.31 -8.32
CA SER A 132 -18.72 -19.16 -7.87
C SER A 132 -19.96 -19.11 -8.79
N THR A 133 -19.96 -18.24 -9.80
CA THR A 133 -21.12 -17.99 -10.67
C THR A 133 -20.85 -18.29 -12.14
N SER A 134 -19.77 -19.01 -12.45
CA SER A 134 -19.43 -19.42 -13.82
C SER A 134 -19.40 -20.93 -13.97
#